data_AF-A0A2G5BC83-F1
#
_entry.id   AF-A0A2G5BC83-F1
#
_cell.length_a   1.000
_cell.length_b   1.000
_cell.length_c   1.000
_cell.angle_alpha   90.00
_cell.angle_beta   90.00
_cell.angle_gamma   90.00
#
_symmetry.space_group_name_H-M   'P 1'
#
loop_
_entity.id
_entity.type
_entity.pdbx_description
1 polymer ?
#
loop_
_entity_poly.entity_id
_entity_poly.type
_entity_poly.pdbx_seq_one_letter_code
_entity_poly.pdbx_strand_id
1 'polypeptide(L)'
;FPTPISRADDLSTRADEMRATIKFQLKKVLCLAVAIGNVSMTEDELVSNIMLAINFLVSLLKKNWQNIKSLFIKSTMGKPHRLL
;
A
#
# COMPACT_ATOMS: atom_id res chain seq x y z
N PHE A 1 0.64 7.51 13.83
CA PHE A 1 0.93 8.83 14.39
C PHE A 1 -0.04 9.83 13.82
N PRO A 2 -0.70 10.64 14.68
CA PRO A 2 -1.59 11.69 14.21
C PRO A 2 -0.76 12.75 13.48
N THR A 3 -1.20 13.10 12.28
CA THR A 3 -0.64 14.22 11.51
C THR A 3 -1.12 15.52 12.13
N PRO A 4 -0.23 16.48 12.45
CA PRO A 4 -0.66 17.78 12.93
C PRO A 4 -1.41 18.52 11.82
N ILE A 5 -2.57 19.10 12.18
CA ILE A 5 -3.43 19.86 11.27
C ILE A 5 -3.20 21.35 11.55
N SER A 6 -2.89 22.13 10.51
CA SER A 6 -2.77 23.58 10.61
C SER A 6 -4.15 24.23 10.50
N ARG A 7 -4.34 25.42 11.10
CA ARG A 7 -5.62 26.16 11.03
C ARG A 7 -6.00 26.62 9.62
N ALA A 8 -5.07 26.54 8.67
CA ALA A 8 -5.25 26.95 7.28
C ALA A 8 -5.60 25.79 6.33
N ASP A 9 -5.60 24.54 6.81
CA ASP A 9 -5.88 23.38 5.97
C ASP A 9 -7.36 23.04 5.97
N ASP A 10 -7.93 22.80 4.79
CA ASP A 10 -9.26 22.22 4.66
C ASP A 10 -9.24 20.77 5.14
N LEU A 11 -9.98 20.52 6.23
CA LEU A 11 -10.10 19.20 6.86
C LEU A 11 -10.65 18.13 5.91
N SER A 12 -11.53 18.50 4.98
CA SER A 12 -12.11 17.60 3.97
C SER A 12 -11.05 17.10 3.00
N THR A 13 -10.29 18.01 2.39
CA THR A 13 -9.25 17.69 1.41
C THR A 13 -8.17 16.82 2.04
N ARG A 14 -7.73 17.16 3.26
CA ARG A 14 -6.70 16.40 3.97
C ARG A 14 -7.18 15.03 4.42
N ALA A 15 -8.48 14.88 4.72
CA ALA A 15 -9.08 13.59 5.02
C ALA A 15 -9.12 12.68 3.77
N ASP A 16 -9.44 13.24 2.61
CA ASP A 16 -9.46 12.48 1.35
C ASP A 16 -8.06 12.08 0.89
N GLU A 17 -7.05 12.95 1.04
CA GLU A 17 -5.65 12.59 0.84
C GLU A 17 -5.22 11.46 1.79
N MET A 18 -5.60 11.53 3.07
CA MET A 18 -5.30 10.47 4.03
C MET A 18 -6.00 9.14 3.70
N ARG A 19 -7.21 9.18 3.13
CA ARG A 19 -7.93 7.98 2.68
C ARG A 19 -7.27 7.35 1.44
N ALA A 20 -6.73 8.16 0.54
CA ALA A 20 -6.02 7.72 -0.64
C ALA A 20 -4.56 7.31 -0.35
N THR A 21 -4.01 7.70 0.80
CA THR A 21 -2.61 7.42 1.14
C THR A 21 -2.45 6.07 1.83
N ILE A 22 -1.63 5.21 1.22
CA ILE A 22 -1.24 3.93 1.79
C ILE A 22 0.01 4.11 2.66
N LYS A 23 -0.09 3.80 3.96
CA LYS A 23 1.05 3.90 4.89
C LYS A 23 1.78 2.56 5.06
N PHE A 24 2.96 2.43 4.47
CA PHE A 24 3.86 1.31 4.75
C PHE A 24 4.61 1.54 6.07
N GLN A 25 4.24 0.79 7.11
CA GLN A 25 4.96 0.79 8.38
C GLN A 25 5.76 -0.49 8.55
N LEU A 26 7.05 -0.42 8.25
CA LEU A 26 8.02 -1.46 8.60
C LEU A 26 8.17 -1.52 10.12
N LYS A 27 7.63 -2.58 10.73
CA LYS A 27 7.87 -2.93 12.14
C LYS A 27 8.99 -4.00 12.21
N LYS A 28 9.26 -4.54 13.41
CA LYS A 28 10.22 -5.65 13.62
C LYS A 28 9.81 -6.98 12.97
N VAL A 29 8.70 -7.01 12.22
CA VAL A 29 8.20 -8.18 11.46
C VAL A 29 8.53 -8.03 9.99
N LEU A 30 8.90 -9.14 9.37
CA LEU A 30 9.30 -9.23 7.96
C LEU A 30 8.10 -9.31 6.99
N CYS A 31 6.89 -9.50 7.51
CA CYS A 31 5.66 -9.60 6.72
C CYS A 31 4.84 -8.32 6.85
N LEU A 32 4.48 -7.72 5.72
CA LEU A 32 3.61 -6.55 5.63
C LEU A 32 2.37 -6.90 4.81
N ALA A 33 1.20 -6.59 5.34
CA ALA A 33 -0.07 -6.69 4.62
C ALA A 33 -0.67 -5.30 4.52
N VAL A 34 -0.99 -4.89 3.29
CA VAL A 34 -1.42 -3.53 2.97
C VAL A 34 -2.57 -3.61 1.98
N ALA A 35 -3.59 -2.78 2.17
CA ALA A 35 -4.71 -2.66 1.24
C ALA A 35 -4.30 -1.75 0.06
N ILE A 36 -4.44 -2.27 -1.16
CA ILE A 36 -3.95 -1.61 -2.40
C ILE A 36 -5.13 -1.10 -3.26
N GLY A 37 -6.38 -1.44 -2.92
CA GLY A 37 -7.57 -0.99 -3.63
C GLY A 37 -8.88 -1.39 -2.96
N ASN A 38 -9.99 -0.89 -3.51
CA ASN A 38 -11.36 -1.21 -3.09
C ASN A 38 -12.14 -1.92 -4.23
N VAL A 39 -13.35 -2.40 -3.94
CA VAL A 39 -14.21 -3.11 -4.91
C VAL A 39 -14.77 -2.18 -6.00
N SER A 40 -14.75 -0.87 -5.78
CA SER A 40 -15.28 0.14 -6.72
C SER A 40 -14.26 0.60 -7.76
N MET A 41 -12.99 0.18 -7.65
CA MET A 41 -11.92 0.51 -8.60
C MET A 41 -11.94 -0.43 -9.81
N THR A 42 -11.50 0.10 -10.95
CA THR A 42 -11.34 -0.69 -12.18
C THR A 42 -10.11 -1.60 -12.11
N GLU A 43 -10.07 -2.63 -12.96
CA GLU A 43 -8.94 -3.59 -12.98
C GLU A 43 -7.61 -2.90 -13.34
N ASP A 44 -7.63 -1.95 -14.28
CA ASP A 44 -6.43 -1.22 -14.69
C ASP A 44 -5.87 -0.33 -13.57
N GLU A 45 -6.74 0.36 -12.84
CA GLU A 45 -6.35 1.13 -11.65
C GLU A 45 -5.78 0.21 -10.57
N LEU A 46 -6.37 -0.96 -10.37
CA LEU A 46 -5.89 -1.95 -9.40
C LEU A 46 -4.47 -2.42 -9.76
N VAL A 47 -4.24 -2.76 -11.03
CA VAL A 47 -2.92 -3.21 -11.52
C VAL A 47 -1.88 -2.10 -11.36
N SER A 48 -2.23 -0.87 -11.72
CA SER A 48 -1.35 0.29 -11.54
C SER A 48 -0.98 0.49 -10.07
N ASN A 49 -1.97 0.43 -9.16
CA ASN A 49 -1.75 0.54 -7.73
C ASN A 49 -0.88 -0.60 -7.17
N ILE A 50 -1.06 -1.84 -7.66
CA ILE A 50 -0.23 -3.00 -7.29
C ILE A 50 1.21 -2.78 -7.71
N MET A 51 1.46 -2.35 -8.95
CA MET A 51 2.83 -2.07 -9.42
C MET A 51 3.47 -0.94 -8.62
N LEU A 52 2.74 0.14 -8.35
CA LEU A 52 3.23 1.27 -7.57
C LEU A 52 3.59 0.85 -6.14
N ALA A 53 2.72 0.07 -5.48
CA ALA A 53 2.96 -0.47 -4.15
C ALA A 53 4.21 -1.38 -4.09
N ILE A 54 4.37 -2.27 -5.06
CA ILE A 54 5.54 -3.16 -5.15
C ILE A 54 6.82 -2.36 -5.39
N ASN A 55 6.81 -1.42 -6.35
CA ASN A 55 7.98 -0.59 -6.67
C ASN A 55 8.39 0.28 -5.48
N PHE A 56 7.41 0.86 -4.77
CA PHE A 56 7.69 1.62 -3.56
C PHE A 56 8.30 0.73 -2.47
N LEU A 57 7.74 -0.46 -2.22
CA LEU A 57 8.28 -1.41 -1.25
C LEU A 57 9.71 -1.84 -1.59
N VAL A 58 9.99 -2.13 -2.87
CA VAL A 58 11.32 -2.49 -3.37
C VAL A 58 12.31 -1.36 -3.13
N SER A 59 11.89 -0.11 -3.34
CA SER A 59 12.75 1.07 -3.15
C SER A 59 13.15 1.32 -1.68
N LEU A 60 12.32 0.87 -0.73
CA LEU A 60 12.61 0.99 0.70
C LEU A 60 13.66 -0.01 1.20
N LEU A 61 13.95 -1.07 0.44
CA LEU A 61 14.87 -2.13 0.84
C LEU A 61 16.25 -1.92 0.19
N LYS A 62 17.33 -1.91 1.00
CA LYS A 62 18.72 -1.72 0.54
C LYS A 62 19.22 -2.73 -0.51
N LYS A 63 18.55 -3.86 -0.68
CA LYS A 63 18.86 -4.89 -1.70
C LYS A 63 17.68 -5.20 -2.63
N ASN A 64 16.66 -4.31 -2.65
CA ASN A 64 15.53 -4.38 -3.57
C ASN A 64 14.87 -5.78 -3.58
N TRP A 65 14.85 -6.43 -4.74
CA TRP A 65 14.23 -7.73 -4.98
C TRP A 65 14.91 -8.91 -4.27
N GLN A 66 16.21 -8.84 -3.97
CA GLN A 66 16.90 -9.95 -3.26
C GLN A 66 16.41 -10.11 -1.82
N ASN A 67 15.83 -9.07 -1.23
CA ASN A 67 15.30 -9.10 0.13
C ASN A 67 13.81 -9.47 0.18
N ILE A 68 13.20 -9.74 -0.98
CA ILE A 68 11.80 -10.15 -1.11
C ILE A 68 11.77 -11.63 -1.46
N LYS A 69 11.34 -12.47 -0.51
CA LYS A 69 11.29 -13.93 -0.71
C LYS A 69 10.02 -14.38 -1.43
N SER A 70 8.87 -13.79 -1.11
CA SER A 70 7.58 -14.17 -1.70
C SER A 70 6.62 -12.98 -1.67
N LEU A 71 5.75 -12.91 -2.68
CA LEU A 71 4.73 -11.87 -2.78
C LEU A 71 3.36 -12.49 -3.04
N PHE A 72 2.39 -12.15 -2.20
CA PHE A 72 1.04 -12.70 -2.25
C PHE A 72 0.02 -11.60 -2.46
N ILE A 73 -0.86 -11.79 -3.43
CA ILE A 73 -2.05 -10.97 -3.65
C ILE A 73 -3.25 -11.79 -3.19
N LYS A 74 -4.03 -11.23 -2.26
CA LYS A 74 -5.31 -11.82 -1.85
C LYS A 74 -6.38 -10.75 -1.88
N SER A 75 -7.59 -11.14 -2.28
CA SER A 75 -8.79 -10.37 -2.00
C SER A 75 -9.28 -10.66 -0.58
N THR A 76 -10.15 -9.81 -0.04
CA THR A 76 -10.69 -9.95 1.33
C THR A 76 -11.36 -11.31 1.58
N MET A 77 -11.96 -11.89 0.54
CA MET A 77 -12.76 -13.13 0.61
C MET A 77 -12.25 -14.24 -0.31
N GLY A 78 -11.14 -14.04 -1.02
CA GLY A 78 -10.64 -14.98 -2.03
C GLY A 78 -9.37 -15.72 -1.62
N LYS A 79 -9.02 -16.74 -2.40
CA LYS A 79 -7.78 -17.48 -2.22
C LYS A 79 -6.57 -16.59 -2.56
N PRO A 80 -5.48 -16.68 -1.78
CA PRO A 80 -4.26 -15.95 -2.07
C PRO A 80 -3.59 -16.49 -3.35
N HIS A 81 -3.26 -15.59 -4.26
CA HIS A 81 -2.47 -15.86 -5.45
C HIS A 81 -1.03 -15.44 -5.19
N ARG A 82 -0.09 -16.35 -5.45
CA ARG A 82 1.33 -16.10 -5.30
C ARG A 82 1.89 -15.58 -6.62
N LEU A 83 2.51 -14.40 -6.58
CA LEU A 83 3.21 -13.84 -7.73
C LEU A 83 4.67 -14.32 -7.81
N LEU A 84 5.33 -14.46 -6.64
CA LEU A 84 6.73 -14.87 -6.47
C LEU A 84 6.86 -15.85 -5.32
#